data_AF-G0HPV1-F1
#
_entry.id   AF-G0HPV1-F1
#
_cell.length_a   1.000
_cell.length_b   1.000
_cell.length_c   1.000
_cell.angle_alpha   90.00
_cell.angle_beta   90.00
_cell.angle_gamma   90.00
#
_symmetry.space_group_name_H-M   'P 1'
#
loop_
_entity.id
_entity.type
_entity.pdbx_description
1 polymer ?
#
loop_
_entity_poly.entity_id
_entity_poly.type
_entity_poly.pdbx_seq_one_letter_code
_entity_poly.pdbx_strand_id
1 'polypeptide(L)'
;MLCGTAAEELGRNPDVHHIVPVRLFAAMPALAVRDAHTLDNVVSLCPGCHRRAEFGHVSRAELRWRAGIPRIDTPVAGGAMA
;
A
#
# COMPACT_ATOMS: atom_id res chain seq x y z
N MET A 1 6.18 7.89 2.73
CA MET A 1 6.73 8.04 4.11
C MET A 1 5.81 8.92 4.95
N LEU A 2 5.45 8.54 6.19
CA LEU A 2 4.52 9.33 7.02
C LEU A 2 5.21 10.36 7.93
N CYS A 3 6.22 9.95 8.71
CA CYS A 3 6.89 10.79 9.69
C CYS A 3 8.35 11.15 9.36
N GLY A 4 8.93 10.58 8.30
CA GLY A 4 10.31 10.88 7.91
C GLY A 4 11.40 10.03 8.58
N THR A 5 11.08 9.33 9.68
CA THR A 5 12.06 8.59 10.49
C THR A 5 12.81 7.54 9.66
N ALA A 6 14.13 7.64 9.64
CA ALA A 6 15.02 6.75 8.89
C ALA A 6 15.40 5.49 9.68
N ALA A 7 16.04 4.53 9.00
CA ALA A 7 16.43 3.25 9.61
C ALA A 7 17.48 3.44 10.73
N GLU A 8 18.36 4.44 10.56
CA GLU A 8 19.40 4.83 11.50
C GLU A 8 18.79 5.29 12.83
N GLU A 9 17.71 6.08 12.78
CA GLU A 9 16.99 6.55 13.96
C GLU A 9 16.20 5.43 14.65
N LEU A 10 15.75 4.42 13.90
CA LEU A 10 15.04 3.26 14.43
C LEU A 10 15.97 2.17 14.97
N GLY A 11 17.25 2.19 14.61
CA GLY A 11 18.18 1.07 14.82
C GLY A 11 17.80 -0.21 14.06
N ARG A 12 16.88 -0.11 13.10
CA ARG A 12 16.37 -1.22 12.28
C ARG A 12 15.68 -0.68 11.02
N ASN A 13 15.45 -1.55 10.03
CA ASN A 13 14.64 -1.17 8.87
C ASN A 13 13.18 -0.88 9.28
N PRO A 14 12.52 0.10 8.62
CA PRO A 14 11.08 0.29 8.77
C PRO A 14 10.28 -0.96 8.41
N ASP A 15 9.10 -1.11 8.99
CA ASP A 15 8.19 -2.20 8.71
C ASP A 15 7.53 -2.01 7.34
N VAL A 16 7.33 -3.09 6.58
CA VAL A 16 6.59 -3.08 5.32
C VAL A 16 5.09 -3.24 5.61
N HIS A 17 4.29 -2.29 5.16
CA HIS A 17 2.84 -2.30 5.29
C HIS A 17 2.17 -2.46 3.93
N HIS A 18 1.19 -3.37 3.83
CA HIS A 18 0.38 -3.50 2.63
C HIS A 18 -0.75 -2.46 2.62
N ILE A 19 -0.85 -1.64 1.57
CA ILE A 19 -1.89 -0.62 1.42
C ILE A 19 -3.27 -1.29 1.27
N VAL A 20 -3.36 -2.31 0.42
CA VAL A 20 -4.50 -3.23 0.34
C VAL A 20 -4.09 -4.53 1.03
N PRO A 21 -4.75 -4.93 2.13
CA PRO A 21 -4.30 -6.06 2.94
C PRO A 21 -4.44 -7.38 2.21
N VAL A 22 -3.45 -8.27 2.39
CA VAL A 22 -3.34 -9.59 1.75
C VAL A 22 -4.63 -10.42 1.86
N ARG A 23 -5.33 -10.34 3.00
CA ARG A 23 -6.59 -11.05 3.24
C ARG A 23 -7.68 -10.76 2.20
N LEU A 24 -7.67 -9.59 1.56
CA LEU A 24 -8.63 -9.27 0.51
C LEU A 24 -8.32 -10.00 -0.80
N PHE A 25 -7.04 -10.18 -1.13
CA PHE A 25 -6.63 -10.96 -2.30
C PHE A 25 -6.94 -12.43 -2.10
N ALA A 26 -6.72 -12.97 -0.89
CA ALA A 26 -7.07 -14.35 -0.54
C ALA A 26 -8.59 -14.64 -0.59
N ALA A 27 -9.42 -13.61 -0.40
CA ALA A 27 -10.88 -13.75 -0.35
C ALA A 27 -11.57 -13.60 -1.71
N MET A 28 -10.86 -13.15 -2.75
CA MET A 28 -11.43 -12.91 -4.08
C MET A 28 -11.10 -14.06 -5.04
N PRO A 29 -12.09 -14.71 -5.68
CA PRO A 29 -11.85 -15.85 -6.57
C PRO A 29 -10.92 -15.56 -7.75
N ALA A 30 -10.88 -14.30 -8.20
CA ALA A 30 -10.09 -13.87 -9.35
C ALA A 30 -8.63 -13.50 -9.02
N LEU A 31 -8.24 -13.53 -7.74
CA LEU A 31 -6.92 -13.08 -7.28
C LEU A 31 -6.23 -14.20 -6.48
N ALA A 32 -4.90 -14.17 -6.50
CA ALA A 32 -4.04 -15.00 -5.68
C ALA A 32 -3.31 -14.15 -4.62
N VAL A 33 -2.90 -14.78 -3.51
CA VAL A 33 -2.11 -14.12 -2.44
C VAL A 33 -0.86 -13.43 -2.98
N ARG A 34 -0.20 -14.01 -4.00
CA ARG A 34 0.99 -13.41 -4.63
C ARG A 34 0.70 -12.03 -5.23
N ASP A 35 -0.53 -11.77 -5.69
CA ASP A 35 -0.92 -10.53 -6.36
C ASP A 35 -0.96 -9.35 -5.38
N ALA A 36 -0.90 -9.61 -4.07
CA ALA A 36 -0.76 -8.57 -3.05
C ALA A 36 0.66 -7.99 -2.93
N HIS A 37 1.68 -8.71 -3.41
CA HIS A 37 3.10 -8.40 -3.16
C HIS A 37 3.73 -7.58 -4.29
N THR A 38 3.15 -6.43 -4.58
CA THR A 38 3.61 -5.49 -5.61
C THR A 38 4.12 -4.21 -4.94
N LEU A 39 5.10 -3.53 -5.58
CA LEU A 39 5.68 -2.28 -5.04
C LEU A 39 4.65 -1.15 -4.93
N ASP A 40 3.61 -1.16 -5.74
CA ASP A 40 2.50 -0.20 -5.69
C ASP A 40 1.46 -0.53 -4.60
N ASN A 41 1.57 -1.69 -3.94
CA ASN A 41 0.71 -2.11 -2.85
C ASN A 41 1.43 -2.14 -1.49
N VAL A 42 2.70 -1.73 -1.40
CA VAL A 42 3.44 -1.70 -0.14
C VAL A 42 4.05 -0.34 0.16
N VAL A 43 4.19 -0.01 1.45
CA VAL A 43 4.91 1.18 1.93
C VAL A 43 5.76 0.83 3.15
N SER A 44 6.90 1.49 3.29
CA SER A 44 7.77 1.37 4.46
C SER A 44 7.38 2.40 5.53
N LEU A 45 7.12 1.95 6.76
CA LEU A 45 6.65 2.77 7.89
C LEU A 45 7.44 2.45 9.17
N CYS A 46 7.69 3.47 10.00
CA CYS A 46 8.15 3.21 11.37
C CYS A 46 7.07 2.46 12.18
N PRO A 47 7.41 1.84 13.32
CA PRO A 47 6.45 1.01 14.08
C PRO A 47 5.19 1.77 14.51
N GLY A 48 5.34 3.04 14.92
CA GLY A 48 4.21 3.88 15.34
C GLY A 48 3.29 4.25 14.16
N CYS A 49 3.85 4.59 13.01
CA CYS A 49 3.07 4.87 11.81
C CYS A 49 2.42 3.60 11.24
N HIS A 50 3.13 2.47 11.30
CA HIS A 50 2.60 1.16 10.91
C HIS A 50 1.37 0.82 11.74
N ARG A 51 1.44 0.95 13.07
CA ARG A 51 0.31 0.70 13.97
C ARG A 51 -0.89 1.61 13.66
N ARG A 52 -0.65 2.88 13.38
CA ARG A 52 -1.72 3.82 12.99
C ARG A 52 -2.41 3.41 11.69
N ALA A 53 -1.65 3.00 10.69
CA ALA A 53 -2.18 2.52 9.41
C ALA A 53 -2.98 1.22 9.58
N GLU A 54 -2.47 0.27 10.36
CA GLU A 54 -3.13 -1.00 10.66
C GLU A 54 -4.54 -0.82 11.25
N PHE A 55 -4.70 0.14 12.16
CA PHE A 55 -5.99 0.47 12.79
C PHE A 55 -6.81 1.52 12.02
N GLY A 56 -6.43 1.85 10.79
CA GLY A 56 -7.21 2.75 9.91
C GLY A 56 -7.15 4.23 10.28
N HIS A 57 -6.23 4.65 11.17
CA HIS A 57 -6.00 6.07 11.49
C HIS A 57 -5.27 6.83 10.38
N VAL A 58 -4.82 6.14 9.34
CA VAL A 58 -4.29 6.72 8.10
C VAL A 58 -5.00 6.04 6.93
N SER A 59 -5.55 6.82 6.01
CA SER A 59 -6.29 6.28 4.87
C SER A 59 -5.35 5.65 3.83
N ARG A 60 -5.84 4.68 3.06
CA ARG A 60 -5.10 4.10 1.93
C ARG A 60 -4.72 5.14 0.87
N ALA A 61 -5.60 6.13 0.65
CA ALA A 61 -5.35 7.23 -0.27
C ALA A 61 -4.16 8.10 0.19
N GLU A 62 -4.09 8.39 1.49
CA GLU A 62 -2.97 9.14 2.09
C GLU A 62 -1.66 8.36 1.99
N LEU A 63 -1.67 7.05 2.26
CA LEU A 63 -0.49 6.20 2.12
C LEU A 63 0.06 6.22 0.69
N ARG A 64 -0.82 6.11 -0.32
CA ARG A 64 -0.43 6.19 -1.73
C ARG A 64 0.18 7.54 -2.07
N TRP A 65 -0.50 8.63 -1.70
CA TRP A 65 -0.04 9.99 -1.98
C TRP A 65 1.36 10.25 -1.41
N ARG A 66 1.57 9.94 -0.12
CA ARG A 66 2.88 10.12 0.55
C ARG A 66 3.97 9.18 0.08
N ALA A 67 3.63 8.07 -0.56
CA ALA A 67 4.58 7.14 -1.14
C ALA A 67 4.89 7.47 -2.61
N GLY A 68 4.23 8.48 -3.20
CA GLY A 68 4.35 8.75 -4.62
C GLY A 68 3.80 7.62 -5.50
N ILE A 69 2.92 6.78 -4.95
CA ILE A 69 2.29 5.68 -5.68
C ILE A 69 1.11 6.27 -6.45
N PRO A 70 1.14 6.26 -7.79
CA PRO A 70 0.06 6.80 -8.58
C PRO A 70 -1.23 6.02 -8.29
N ARG A 71 -2.34 6.75 -8.20
CA ARG A 71 -3.65 6.11 -8.24
C ARG A 71 -3.84 5.59 -9.66
N ILE A 72 -3.92 4.27 -9.83
CA ILE A 72 -4.42 3.71 -11.10
C ILE A 72 -5.95 3.90 -11.10
N ASP A 73 -6.35 5.16 -11.18
CA ASP A 73 -7.70 5.58 -11.51
C ASP A 73 -7.67 5.94 -13.01
N THR A 74 -7.35 4.98 -13.88
CA THR A 74 -7.54 5.17 -15.33
C THR A 74 -8.83 4.44 -15.71
N PRO A 75 -9.86 5.14 -16.23
CA PRO A 75 -10.92 4.44 -16.92
C PRO A 75 -10.28 3.78 -18.16
N VAL A 76 -10.57 2.51 -18.39
CA VAL A 76 -10.27 1.89 -19.69
C VAL A 76 -11.01 2.71 -20.75
N ALA A 77 -10.29 3.61 -21.40
CA ALA A 77 -10.70 4.24 -22.64
C ALA A 77 -10.05 3.42 -23.75
N GLY A 78 -10.86 2.65 -24.48
CA GLY A 78 -10.42 1.99 -25.71
C GLY A 78 -10.96 0.58 -25.86
N GLY A 79 -12.09 0.46 -26.55
CA GLY A 79 -12.65 -0.84 -26.93
C GLY A 79 -14.03 -0.77 -27.57
N ALA A 80 -14.32 0.25 -28.38
CA ALA A 80 -15.39 0.13 -29.37
C ALA A 80 -14.87 -0.78 -30.48
N MET A 81 -15.50 -1.93 -30.68
CA MET A 81 -15.34 -2.75 -31.87
C MET A 81 -16.74 -2.98 -32.46
N ALA A 82 -16.89 -2.41 -33.65
CA ALA A 82 -17.85 -2.59 -34.74
C ALA A 82 -19.05 -3.53 -34.52
#